data_AF-A0A8C9T6C3-F1
#
_entry.id   AF-A0A8C9T6C3-F1
#
_cell.length_a   1.000
_cell.length_b   1.000
_cell.length_c   1.000
_cell.angle_alpha   90.00
_cell.angle_beta   90.00
_cell.angle_gamma   90.00
#
_symmetry.space_group_name_H-M   'P 1'
#
loop_
_entity.id
_entity.type
_entity.pdbx_description
1 polymer ?
#
loop_
_entity_poly.entity_id
_entity_poly.type
_entity_poly.pdbx_seq_one_letter_code
_entity_poly.pdbx_strand_id
1 'polypeptide(L)'
;ETGSAVGAVPLARRVLPDNTAFDQQRLPAWQPVLSAGIVIPGFLLGPVFLYYGLSNYFQNVRGYGCLAMTTSSGGTCPRCVYRVRKRARRFPVGVPPTQLLLFRRSGRSLRRCLREWRFVPPCHPEQCVLPVFTLFLPLQSPSSSCAPYQYDQNTTIAPCGSVANSMFNDTFTLYQLVNATRKTVPLDGKGIAWWTDYNIKFRNPPEVDGSLAAAFNGTVKPVNWPKPVYDLDPTNPANNGFLNQDFLVWMRTAALPDFWKLYRRITEGEYASGLPAGNYTLEIQYNYPVANFAGRKSVIFSNTSWMGGKNQFLGIAYLVTGSLCVVMSAVMLIVYAKFNSPDEDF
;
A
#
# COMPACT_ATOMS: atom_id res chain seq x y z
N GLU A 1 -59.56 -69.84 -28.95
CA GLU A 1 -59.69 -68.92 -30.09
C GLU A 1 -58.87 -67.68 -29.84
N THR A 2 -58.28 -67.18 -30.91
CA THR A 2 -57.41 -66.01 -31.02
C THR A 2 -58.11 -64.71 -30.66
N GLY A 3 -57.41 -63.81 -29.96
CA GLY A 3 -57.80 -62.42 -29.80
C GLY A 3 -56.56 -61.56 -29.59
N SER A 4 -56.03 -61.04 -30.70
CA SER A 4 -54.88 -60.11 -30.75
C SER A 4 -55.35 -58.64 -30.72
N ALA A 5 -54.41 -57.77 -30.35
CA ALA A 5 -54.43 -56.29 -30.34
C ALA A 5 -55.27 -55.66 -29.21
N VAL A 6 -54.76 -54.70 -28.43
CA VAL A 6 -54.17 -53.42 -28.87
C VAL A 6 -53.01 -53.01 -27.94
N GLY A 7 -51.92 -52.54 -28.54
CA GLY A 7 -50.78 -51.98 -27.82
C GLY A 7 -51.17 -50.74 -26.99
N ALA A 8 -50.93 -50.81 -25.68
CA ALA A 8 -51.00 -49.65 -24.80
C ALA A 8 -49.68 -48.86 -24.93
N VAL A 9 -49.76 -47.65 -25.50
CA VAL A 9 -48.69 -46.65 -25.38
C VAL A 9 -48.58 -46.30 -23.89
N PRO A 10 -47.40 -46.37 -23.25
CA PRO A 10 -47.27 -46.01 -21.85
C PRO A 10 -47.56 -44.50 -21.73
N LEU A 11 -48.60 -44.15 -20.97
CA LEU A 11 -48.84 -42.77 -20.56
C LEU A 11 -47.57 -42.25 -19.92
N ALA A 12 -46.96 -41.22 -20.51
CA ALA A 12 -45.79 -40.56 -19.94
C ALA A 12 -46.10 -40.22 -18.48
N ARG A 13 -45.39 -40.86 -17.56
CA ARG A 13 -45.54 -40.64 -16.12
C ARG A 13 -45.26 -39.16 -15.90
N ARG A 14 -46.27 -38.36 -15.51
CA ARG A 14 -46.04 -36.99 -15.05
C ARG A 14 -45.06 -37.10 -13.89
N VAL A 15 -43.80 -36.76 -14.13
CA VAL A 15 -42.81 -36.64 -13.06
C VAL A 15 -43.24 -35.43 -12.27
N LEU A 16 -43.78 -35.67 -11.06
CA LEU A 16 -44.07 -34.57 -10.15
C LEU A 16 -42.74 -33.87 -9.86
N PRO A 17 -42.70 -32.53 -9.92
CA PRO A 17 -41.53 -31.79 -9.50
C PRO A 17 -41.24 -32.10 -8.02
N ASP A 18 -39.95 -32.10 -7.68
CA ASP A 18 -39.53 -32.43 -6.33
C ASP A 18 -40.12 -31.44 -5.32
N ASN A 19 -40.65 -31.97 -4.22
CA ASN A 19 -41.31 -31.21 -3.16
C ASN A 19 -40.31 -30.74 -2.09
N THR A 20 -39.10 -30.35 -2.49
CA THR A 20 -38.13 -29.78 -1.56
C THR A 20 -38.45 -28.31 -1.30
N ALA A 21 -38.06 -27.80 -0.12
CA ALA A 21 -38.26 -26.38 0.23
C ALA A 21 -37.51 -25.42 -0.72
N PHE A 22 -36.43 -25.89 -1.35
CA PHE A 22 -35.66 -25.14 -2.34
C PHE A 22 -36.42 -25.05 -3.68
N ASP A 23 -36.85 -26.20 -4.22
CA ASP A 23 -37.54 -26.27 -5.52
C ASP A 23 -38.91 -25.58 -5.50
N GLN A 24 -39.56 -25.56 -4.34
CA GLN A 24 -40.84 -24.91 -4.12
C GLN A 24 -40.72 -23.44 -3.66
N GLN A 25 -39.49 -22.91 -3.53
CA GLN A 25 -39.21 -21.53 -3.07
C GLN A 25 -39.82 -21.21 -1.69
N ARG A 26 -39.86 -22.20 -0.79
CA ARG A 26 -40.40 -22.09 0.58
C ARG A 26 -39.30 -22.09 1.63
N LEU A 27 -38.10 -21.63 1.26
CA LEU A 27 -37.03 -21.47 2.23
C LEU A 27 -37.43 -20.43 3.29
N PRO A 28 -37.14 -20.69 4.58
CA PRO A 28 -37.33 -19.67 5.60
C PRO A 28 -36.44 -18.48 5.27
N ALA A 29 -37.07 -17.33 5.01
CA ALA A 29 -36.39 -16.10 4.66
C ALA A 29 -36.80 -14.99 5.63
N TRP A 30 -35.84 -14.14 5.99
CA TRP A 30 -36.12 -12.92 6.72
C TRP A 30 -36.69 -11.87 5.77
N GLN A 31 -37.87 -11.33 6.09
CA GLN A 31 -38.57 -10.32 5.29
C GLN A 31 -38.61 -8.98 6.06
N PRO A 32 -37.59 -8.11 5.91
CA PRO A 32 -37.57 -6.83 6.59
C PRO A 32 -38.62 -5.88 6.04
N VAL A 33 -39.60 -5.52 6.86
CA VAL A 33 -40.52 -4.41 6.56
C VAL A 33 -39.91 -3.12 7.11
N LEU A 34 -39.48 -2.23 6.22
CA LEU A 34 -38.88 -0.94 6.58
C LEU A 34 -39.95 0.07 7.03
N SER A 35 -40.36 -0.01 8.30
CA SER A 35 -41.28 0.96 8.90
C SER A 35 -40.54 2.16 9.50
N ALA A 36 -41.24 3.30 9.65
CA ALA A 36 -40.67 4.51 10.25
C ALA A 36 -40.09 4.25 11.66
N GLY A 37 -40.73 3.37 12.45
CA GLY A 37 -40.25 2.99 13.79
C GLY A 37 -38.92 2.23 13.80
N ILE A 38 -38.54 1.58 12.69
CA ILE A 38 -37.25 0.88 12.54
C ILE A 38 -36.21 1.81 11.90
N VAL A 39 -36.63 2.60 10.90
CA VAL A 39 -35.73 3.42 10.09
C VAL A 39 -35.26 4.68 10.81
N ILE A 40 -36.15 5.37 11.56
CA ILE A 40 -35.81 6.62 12.26
C ILE A 40 -34.71 6.40 13.31
N PRO A 41 -34.77 5.38 14.20
CA PRO A 41 -33.67 5.08 15.12
C PRO A 41 -32.33 4.79 14.43
N GLY A 42 -32.35 4.17 13.24
CA GLY A 42 -31.14 3.93 12.45
C GLY A 42 -30.46 5.22 11.99
N PHE A 43 -31.23 6.24 11.59
CA PHE A 43 -30.68 7.53 11.18
C PHE A 43 -30.24 8.43 12.34
N LEU A 44 -30.71 8.17 13.56
CA LEU A 44 -30.22 8.81 14.80
C LEU A 44 -28.78 8.42 15.16
N LEU A 45 -28.10 7.58 14.37
CA LEU A 45 -26.65 7.36 14.45
C LEU A 45 -25.82 8.54 13.91
N GLY A 46 -26.44 9.55 13.31
CA GLY A 46 -25.76 10.76 12.81
C GLY A 46 -24.79 11.42 13.82
N PRO A 47 -25.17 11.66 15.09
CA PRO A 47 -24.27 12.18 16.12
C PRO A 47 -23.04 11.31 16.39
N VAL A 48 -23.16 9.99 16.25
CA VAL A 48 -22.03 9.05 16.39
C VAL A 48 -21.03 9.28 15.26
N PHE A 49 -21.51 9.37 14.01
CA PHE A 49 -20.65 9.69 12.87
C PHE A 49 -20.00 11.07 12.99
N LEU A 50 -20.71 12.07 13.50
CA LEU A 50 -20.16 13.40 13.76
C LEU A 50 -19.08 13.39 14.85
N TYR A 51 -19.30 12.64 15.95
CA TYR A 51 -18.31 12.49 17.03
C TYR A 51 -17.01 11.88 16.50
N TYR A 52 -17.09 10.73 15.80
CA TYR A 52 -15.91 10.10 15.22
C TYR A 52 -15.28 10.96 14.11
N GLY A 53 -16.10 11.63 13.29
CA GLY A 53 -15.64 12.54 12.24
C GLY A 53 -14.81 13.70 12.80
N LEU A 54 -15.32 14.39 13.83
CA LEU A 54 -14.61 15.47 14.52
C LEU A 54 -13.34 14.95 15.20
N SER A 55 -13.43 13.83 15.94
CA SER A 55 -12.28 13.24 16.63
C SER A 55 -11.16 12.90 15.64
N ASN A 56 -11.48 12.21 14.54
CA ASN A 56 -10.52 11.87 13.49
C ASN A 56 -9.96 13.11 12.80
N TYR A 57 -10.79 14.11 12.52
CA TYR A 57 -10.34 15.37 11.91
C TYR A 57 -9.35 16.10 12.82
N PHE A 58 -9.64 16.24 14.12
CA PHE A 58 -8.76 16.92 15.07
C PHE A 58 -7.47 16.15 15.35
N GLN A 59 -7.53 14.83 15.49
CA GLN A 59 -6.34 13.99 15.60
C GLN A 59 -5.41 14.20 14.39
N ASN A 60 -6.00 14.32 13.20
CA ASN A 60 -5.25 14.52 11.96
C ASN A 60 -4.68 15.92 11.77
N VAL A 61 -5.38 16.95 12.22
CA VAL A 61 -4.89 18.33 12.13
C VAL A 61 -3.80 18.60 13.18
N ARG A 62 -3.94 18.05 14.40
CA ARG A 62 -3.04 18.35 15.54
C ARG A 62 -1.85 17.40 15.66
N GLY A 63 -1.97 16.13 15.23
CA GLY A 63 -0.95 15.10 15.43
C GLY A 63 0.14 15.03 14.35
N TYR A 64 -0.03 15.71 13.21
CA TYR A 64 0.80 15.47 12.04
C TYR A 64 1.67 16.67 11.66
N GLY A 65 2.99 16.53 11.86
CA GLY A 65 3.98 17.34 11.18
C GLY A 65 4.42 16.63 9.90
N CYS A 66 4.05 17.17 8.74
CA CYS A 66 4.59 16.74 7.46
C CYS A 66 5.51 17.82 6.92
N LEU A 67 6.74 17.44 6.62
CA LEU A 67 7.72 18.30 5.97
C LEU A 67 8.04 17.67 4.61
N ALA A 68 7.52 18.26 3.54
CA ALA A 68 7.75 17.82 2.19
C ALA A 68 8.77 18.74 1.51
N MET A 69 9.88 18.17 1.04
CA MET A 69 10.85 18.88 0.22
C MET A 69 10.72 18.44 -1.22
N THR A 70 10.29 19.34 -2.09
CA THR A 70 10.29 19.10 -3.54
C THR A 70 11.66 19.34 -4.10
N THR A 71 12.20 18.33 -4.77
CA THR A 71 13.48 18.46 -5.42
C THR A 71 13.20 18.76 -6.89
N SER A 72 13.50 19.99 -7.31
CA SER A 72 13.22 20.45 -8.67
C SER A 72 14.26 19.89 -9.64
N SER A 73 13.81 19.30 -10.74
CA SER A 73 14.61 18.71 -11.80
C SER A 73 15.33 19.74 -12.69
N GLY A 74 15.81 20.84 -12.11
CA GLY A 74 16.41 21.96 -12.83
C GLY A 74 17.94 22.01 -12.81
N GLY A 75 18.62 21.06 -12.17
CA GLY A 75 20.09 21.10 -12.07
C GLY A 75 20.71 19.71 -11.93
N THR A 76 21.85 19.54 -12.62
CA THR A 76 22.83 18.46 -12.49
C THR A 76 23.54 18.54 -11.14
N CYS A 77 22.80 18.37 -10.04
CA CYS A 77 23.34 18.44 -8.70
C CYS A 77 23.54 16.99 -8.19
N PRO A 78 24.76 16.42 -8.31
CA PRO A 78 25.04 15.05 -7.88
C PRO A 78 24.93 14.89 -6.35
N ARG A 79 25.17 15.98 -5.61
CA ARG A 79 24.95 16.09 -4.17
C ARG A 79 24.23 17.39 -3.87
N CYS A 80 23.01 17.29 -3.36
CA CYS A 80 22.23 18.46 -2.97
C CYS A 80 22.05 18.52 -1.46
N VAL A 81 22.28 19.70 -0.91
CA VAL A 81 22.18 19.97 0.51
C VAL A 81 20.98 20.87 0.75
N TYR A 82 19.97 20.35 1.46
CA TYR A 82 18.77 21.08 1.81
C TYR A 82 18.80 21.44 3.29
N ARG A 83 18.64 22.73 3.60
CA ARG A 83 18.47 23.20 4.98
C ARG A 83 17.01 23.19 5.36
N VAL A 84 16.74 22.69 6.55
CA VAL A 84 15.42 22.36 7.04
C VAL A 84 15.29 22.92 8.44
N ARG A 85 14.19 23.58 8.74
CA ARG A 85 13.92 24.05 10.10
C ARG A 85 12.64 23.43 10.61
N LYS A 86 12.74 22.54 11.60
CA LYS A 86 11.57 22.04 12.33
C LYS A 86 11.16 23.09 13.35
N ARG A 87 10.01 23.74 13.13
CA ARG A 87 9.42 24.65 14.12
C ARG A 87 8.80 23.83 15.26
N ALA A 88 8.96 24.32 16.49
CA ALA A 88 8.26 23.77 17.63
C ALA A 88 6.75 23.95 17.42
N ARG A 89 6.01 22.84 17.41
CA ARG A 89 4.57 22.85 17.65
C ARG A 89 4.34 22.09 18.94
N ARG A 90 3.43 22.57 19.80
CA ARG A 90 2.98 21.80 20.96
C ARG A 90 2.25 20.57 20.43
N PHE A 91 2.90 19.41 20.49
CA PHE A 91 2.27 18.13 20.28
C PHE A 91 1.90 17.54 21.65
N PRO A 92 0.74 16.88 21.78
CA PRO A 92 0.48 16.08 22.97
C PRO A 92 1.51 14.95 23.07
N VAL A 93 1.91 14.64 24.30
CA VAL A 93 2.85 13.57 24.65
C VAL A 93 2.29 12.22 24.15
N GLY A 94 3.13 11.39 23.51
CA GLY A 94 2.75 10.07 22.97
C GLY A 94 2.82 9.93 21.43
N VAL A 95 3.63 10.73 20.73
CA VAL A 95 3.72 10.68 19.27
C VAL A 95 4.59 9.49 18.81
N PRO A 96 4.10 8.62 17.90
CA PRO A 96 4.89 7.52 17.34
C PRO A 96 6.13 8.00 16.58
N PRO A 97 7.12 7.11 16.33
CA PRO A 97 8.41 7.51 15.77
C PRO A 97 8.27 8.20 14.42
N THR A 98 9.16 9.16 14.17
CA THR A 98 9.22 9.85 12.87
C THR A 98 9.69 8.88 11.79
N GLN A 99 8.93 8.79 10.71
CA GLN A 99 9.26 8.00 9.54
C GLN A 99 9.73 8.91 8.41
N LEU A 100 10.79 8.46 7.73
CA LEU A 100 11.27 9.03 6.49
C LEU A 100 10.60 8.31 5.33
N LEU A 101 9.61 8.97 4.73
CA LEU A 101 8.89 8.51 3.56
C LEU A 101 9.46 9.18 2.32
N LEU A 102 9.76 8.38 1.31
CA LEU A 102 10.10 8.86 -0.03
C LEU A 102 8.82 9.00 -0.83
N PHE A 103 8.63 10.18 -1.40
CA PHE A 103 7.56 10.46 -2.35
C PHE A 103 8.12 10.51 -3.75
N ARG A 104 7.56 9.67 -4.62
CA ARG A 104 7.75 9.80 -6.05
C ARG A 104 6.42 10.22 -6.66
N ARG A 105 6.42 11.39 -7.30
CA ARG A 105 5.37 11.82 -8.20
C ARG A 105 5.75 11.37 -9.60
N SER A 106 5.10 10.35 -10.12
CA SER A 106 5.36 9.96 -11.49
C SER A 106 4.73 10.98 -12.45
N GLY A 107 5.51 11.46 -13.42
CA GLY A 107 5.05 12.46 -14.38
C GLY A 107 3.90 11.95 -15.27
N ARG A 108 3.32 12.83 -16.10
CA ARG A 108 2.18 12.52 -16.99
C ARG A 108 2.36 11.25 -17.83
N SER A 109 3.61 10.87 -18.15
CA SER A 109 3.93 9.68 -18.96
C SER A 109 3.50 8.36 -18.29
N LEU A 110 3.69 8.21 -16.97
CA LEU A 110 3.32 6.96 -16.28
C LEU A 110 1.81 6.80 -16.08
N ARG A 111 1.04 7.90 -16.18
CA ARG A 111 -0.44 7.83 -16.24
C ARG A 111 -0.94 7.17 -17.53
N ARG A 112 -0.15 7.25 -18.62
CA ARG A 112 -0.42 6.54 -19.88
C ARG A 112 0.01 5.08 -19.76
N CYS A 113 1.18 4.82 -19.18
CA CYS A 113 1.68 3.45 -18.94
C CYS A 113 0.95 2.65 -17.86
N LEU A 114 0.17 3.27 -16.96
CA LEU A 114 -0.73 2.57 -16.02
C LEU A 114 -2.09 2.23 -16.66
N ARG A 115 -2.50 2.92 -17.75
CA ARG A 115 -3.66 2.53 -18.55
C ARG A 115 -3.37 1.32 -19.43
N GLU A 116 -2.13 1.15 -19.85
CA GLU A 116 -1.65 -0.09 -20.45
C GLU A 116 -1.22 -1.04 -19.33
N TRP A 117 -1.92 -2.15 -19.17
CA TRP A 117 -1.63 -3.22 -18.19
C TRP A 117 -0.21 -3.85 -18.27
N ARG A 118 0.75 -3.27 -19.01
CA ARG A 118 2.11 -3.77 -19.26
C ARG A 118 3.10 -3.63 -18.09
N PHE A 119 2.84 -2.76 -17.12
CA PHE A 119 3.67 -2.64 -15.90
C PHE A 119 3.17 -3.47 -14.71
N VAL A 120 2.01 -4.11 -14.87
CA VAL A 120 1.34 -4.90 -13.83
C VAL A 120 1.55 -6.42 -13.95
N PRO A 121 2.12 -7.04 -15.02
CA PRO A 121 2.53 -8.42 -14.87
C PRO A 121 3.80 -8.41 -14.01
N PRO A 122 3.74 -9.08 -12.84
CA PRO A 122 4.69 -8.90 -11.75
C PRO A 122 6.05 -9.48 -12.13
N CYS A 123 7.10 -9.08 -11.41
CA CYS A 123 8.23 -10.01 -11.22
C CYS A 123 7.66 -11.40 -10.98
N HIS A 124 8.17 -12.40 -11.70
CA HIS A 124 7.65 -13.75 -11.59
C HIS A 124 7.67 -14.17 -10.11
N PRO A 125 6.54 -14.57 -9.51
CA PRO A 125 6.53 -14.98 -8.12
C PRO A 125 7.61 -16.04 -7.87
N GLU A 126 7.83 -17.00 -8.76
CA GLU A 126 8.79 -18.10 -8.50
C GLU A 126 10.26 -17.68 -8.42
N GLN A 127 10.68 -16.58 -9.05
CA GLN A 127 12.07 -16.09 -8.91
C GLN A 127 12.34 -15.47 -7.53
N CYS A 128 11.32 -14.85 -6.92
CA CYS A 128 11.45 -14.13 -5.65
C CYS A 128 10.86 -14.91 -4.47
N VAL A 129 9.86 -15.75 -4.75
CA VAL A 129 9.12 -16.65 -3.86
C VAL A 129 9.62 -18.05 -4.20
N LEU A 130 10.84 -18.38 -3.78
CA LEU A 130 11.34 -19.74 -3.97
C LEU A 130 10.45 -20.68 -3.14
N PRO A 131 9.67 -21.59 -3.75
CA PRO A 131 8.96 -22.59 -2.98
C PRO A 131 10.00 -23.56 -2.40
N VAL A 132 9.75 -24.02 -1.17
CA VAL A 132 10.61 -24.95 -0.40
C VAL A 132 10.89 -26.27 -1.15
N PHE A 133 10.16 -26.56 -2.23
CA PHE A 133 10.13 -27.85 -2.90
C PHE A 133 10.71 -27.91 -4.33
N THR A 134 11.20 -26.81 -4.91
CA THR A 134 11.83 -26.86 -6.24
C THR A 134 13.34 -26.68 -6.13
N LEU A 135 14.05 -27.80 -6.24
CA LEU A 135 15.50 -27.85 -6.50
C LEU A 135 15.84 -26.97 -7.72
N PHE A 136 16.64 -25.94 -7.48
CA PHE A 136 17.55 -25.26 -8.43
C PHE A 136 17.01 -24.63 -9.74
N LEU A 137 15.74 -24.78 -10.11
CA LEU A 137 15.22 -24.36 -11.41
C LEU A 137 14.74 -22.90 -11.58
N PRO A 138 14.21 -22.15 -10.58
CA PRO A 138 13.46 -20.93 -10.88
C PRO A 138 14.30 -19.67 -11.19
N LEU A 139 15.59 -19.64 -10.83
CA LEU A 139 16.44 -18.48 -11.09
C LEU A 139 16.84 -18.36 -12.56
N GLN A 140 17.11 -19.49 -13.22
CA GLN A 140 17.70 -19.53 -14.56
C GLN A 140 16.65 -19.47 -15.69
N SER A 141 15.38 -19.77 -15.40
CA SER A 141 14.25 -19.76 -16.36
C SER A 141 13.20 -18.69 -15.98
N PRO A 142 13.38 -17.42 -16.37
CA PRO A 142 12.42 -16.36 -16.07
C PRO A 142 11.11 -16.53 -16.85
N SER A 143 9.97 -16.17 -16.25
CA SER A 143 8.67 -16.19 -16.94
C SER A 143 8.59 -15.19 -18.10
N SER A 144 7.80 -15.52 -19.12
CA SER A 144 7.43 -14.63 -20.24
C SER A 144 6.83 -13.28 -19.78
N SER A 145 6.29 -13.22 -18.57
CA SER A 145 5.75 -11.99 -17.94
C SER A 145 6.81 -10.92 -17.63
N CYS A 146 8.07 -11.32 -17.46
CA CYS A 146 9.17 -10.40 -17.16
C CYS A 146 9.70 -9.62 -18.38
N ALA A 147 9.16 -9.86 -19.58
CA ALA A 147 9.60 -9.21 -20.80
C ALA A 147 9.45 -7.67 -20.70
N PRO A 148 10.43 -6.88 -21.18
CA PRO A 148 11.63 -7.28 -21.93
C PRO A 148 12.86 -7.61 -21.05
N TYR A 149 12.77 -7.48 -19.72
CA TYR A 149 13.91 -7.59 -18.81
C TYR A 149 14.09 -9.02 -18.26
N GLN A 150 14.12 -9.99 -19.16
CA GLN A 150 14.35 -11.41 -18.82
C GLN A 150 15.82 -11.79 -18.98
N TYR A 151 16.43 -11.29 -20.05
CA TYR A 151 17.78 -11.64 -20.46
C TYR A 151 18.56 -10.38 -20.81
N ASP A 152 19.85 -10.39 -20.48
CA ASP A 152 20.83 -9.45 -20.99
C ASP A 152 21.91 -10.25 -21.72
N GLN A 153 22.12 -9.99 -23.01
CA GLN A 153 23.11 -10.70 -23.85
C GLN A 153 23.07 -12.25 -23.70
N ASN A 154 21.87 -12.84 -23.70
CA ASN A 154 21.59 -14.27 -23.49
C ASN A 154 21.87 -14.83 -22.06
N THR A 155 22.16 -13.98 -21.08
CA THR A 155 22.24 -14.36 -19.66
C THR A 155 20.98 -13.93 -18.91
N THR A 156 20.51 -14.77 -17.99
CA THR A 156 19.26 -14.51 -17.25
C THR A 156 19.44 -13.38 -16.24
N ILE A 157 18.55 -12.39 -16.26
CA ILE A 157 18.56 -11.29 -15.30
C ILE A 157 17.92 -11.73 -13.98
N ALA A 158 18.61 -11.51 -12.86
CA ALA A 158 18.09 -11.72 -11.53
C ALA A 158 18.27 -10.44 -10.68
N PRO A 159 17.18 -9.82 -10.17
CA PRO A 159 15.76 -10.11 -10.42
C PRO A 159 15.25 -9.64 -11.80
N CYS A 160 14.43 -10.46 -12.49
CA CYS A 160 13.86 -10.07 -13.79
C CYS A 160 12.72 -9.05 -13.67
N GLY A 161 12.46 -8.29 -14.74
CA GLY A 161 11.27 -7.44 -14.85
C GLY A 161 11.49 -5.93 -14.64
N SER A 162 10.53 -5.15 -15.12
CA SER A 162 10.61 -3.68 -15.17
C SER A 162 10.55 -3.01 -13.79
N VAL A 163 9.81 -3.61 -12.85
CA VAL A 163 9.69 -3.12 -11.47
C VAL A 163 11.05 -3.18 -10.78
N ALA A 164 11.69 -4.35 -10.80
CA ALA A 164 13.02 -4.56 -10.26
C ALA A 164 14.07 -3.67 -10.96
N ASN A 165 14.11 -3.67 -12.30
CA ASN A 165 15.07 -2.86 -13.05
C ASN A 165 14.93 -1.35 -12.80
N SER A 166 13.76 -0.86 -12.38
CA SER A 166 13.52 0.56 -12.07
C SER A 166 13.67 0.92 -10.59
N MET A 167 14.36 0.07 -9.80
CA MET A 167 14.62 0.28 -8.38
C MET A 167 15.21 1.64 -8.06
N PHE A 168 14.70 2.23 -6.99
CA PHE A 168 15.14 3.51 -6.48
C PHE A 168 16.53 3.40 -5.81
N ASN A 169 17.47 4.29 -6.15
CA ASN A 169 18.88 4.21 -5.74
C ASN A 169 19.49 5.53 -5.24
N ASP A 170 18.68 6.57 -4.94
CA ASP A 170 19.22 7.76 -4.25
C ASP A 170 19.53 7.40 -2.78
N THR A 171 20.56 8.04 -2.22
CA THR A 171 20.91 7.90 -0.79
C THR A 171 20.64 9.19 -0.03
N PHE A 172 20.28 9.06 1.24
CA PHE A 172 19.90 10.18 2.11
C PHE A 172 20.69 10.12 3.40
N THR A 173 21.30 11.23 3.77
CA THR A 173 21.94 11.42 5.07
C THR A 173 21.36 12.67 5.76
N LEU A 174 20.97 12.51 7.02
CA LEU A 174 20.34 13.56 7.80
C LEU A 174 21.26 14.01 8.93
N TYR A 175 21.46 15.31 9.04
CA TYR A 175 22.26 15.94 10.08
C TYR A 175 21.41 16.90 10.90
N GLN A 176 21.53 16.86 12.22
CA GLN A 176 21.05 17.88 13.13
C GLN A 176 22.17 18.89 13.41
N LEU A 177 21.85 20.18 13.38
CA LEU A 177 22.78 21.24 13.75
C LEU A 177 22.63 21.55 15.25
N VAL A 178 23.64 21.22 16.05
CA VAL A 178 23.70 21.48 17.50
C VAL A 178 24.95 22.29 17.78
N ASN A 179 24.81 23.51 18.31
CA ASN A 179 25.93 24.43 18.61
C ASN A 179 26.91 24.61 17.43
N ALA A 180 26.38 24.81 16.22
CA ALA A 180 27.13 24.89 14.95
C ALA A 180 27.85 23.61 14.50
N THR A 181 27.79 22.51 15.26
CA THR A 181 28.33 21.21 14.90
C THR A 181 27.24 20.33 14.25
N ARG A 182 27.61 19.57 13.20
CA ARG A 182 26.70 18.64 12.51
C ARG A 182 26.73 17.27 13.22
N LYS A 183 25.62 16.90 13.87
CA LYS A 183 25.40 15.57 14.44
C LYS A 183 24.60 14.71 13.46
N THR A 184 25.07 13.52 13.12
CA THR A 184 24.33 12.59 12.26
C THR A 184 23.12 12.02 12.98
N VAL A 185 21.95 12.06 12.34
CA VAL A 185 20.74 11.39 12.82
C VAL A 185 20.76 9.94 12.31
N PRO A 186 20.73 8.93 13.19
CA PRO A 186 20.68 7.53 12.77
C PRO A 186 19.35 7.26 12.04
N LEU A 187 19.46 6.70 10.84
CA LEU A 187 18.33 6.31 10.01
C LEU A 187 18.29 4.78 9.96
N ASP A 188 17.32 4.17 10.63
CA ASP A 188 17.18 2.72 10.70
C ASP A 188 16.49 2.17 9.43
N GLY A 189 17.10 1.15 8.82
CA GLY A 189 16.57 0.41 7.68
C GLY A 189 15.94 -0.94 8.04
N LYS A 190 15.94 -1.31 9.32
CA LYS A 190 15.34 -2.57 9.79
C LYS A 190 13.83 -2.42 9.95
N GLY A 191 13.09 -3.48 9.62
CA GLY A 191 11.64 -3.54 9.82
C GLY A 191 10.87 -2.45 9.07
N ILE A 192 11.32 -2.12 7.84
CA ILE A 192 10.61 -1.20 6.93
C ILE A 192 9.68 -1.96 5.97
N ALA A 193 10.03 -3.20 5.62
CA ALA A 193 9.18 -4.09 4.86
C ALA A 193 8.13 -4.75 5.76
N TRP A 194 7.05 -5.23 5.14
CA TRP A 194 6.02 -5.98 5.85
C TRP A 194 6.57 -7.31 6.34
N TRP A 195 6.12 -7.73 7.53
CA TRP A 195 6.57 -8.98 8.14
C TRP A 195 6.30 -10.20 7.24
N THR A 196 5.16 -10.24 6.55
CA THR A 196 4.82 -11.31 5.61
C THR A 196 5.70 -11.29 4.36
N ASP A 197 6.05 -10.10 3.87
CA ASP A 197 6.95 -9.96 2.72
C ASP A 197 8.35 -10.49 3.08
N TYR A 198 8.86 -10.13 4.26
CA TYR A 198 10.20 -10.53 4.73
C TYR A 198 10.30 -12.01 5.16
N ASN A 199 9.31 -12.56 5.87
CA ASN A 199 9.41 -13.90 6.47
C ASN A 199 8.76 -15.02 5.65
N ILE A 200 7.78 -14.69 4.80
CA ILE A 200 6.98 -15.71 4.11
C ILE A 200 7.21 -15.64 2.61
N LYS A 201 6.96 -14.47 2.01
CA LYS A 201 6.86 -14.31 0.57
C LYS A 201 8.21 -14.35 -0.12
N PHE A 202 9.16 -13.52 0.28
CA PHE A 202 10.46 -13.44 -0.38
C PHE A 202 11.46 -14.37 0.30
N ARG A 203 12.32 -15.03 -0.48
CA ARG A 203 13.39 -15.90 0.04
C ARG A 203 14.62 -15.83 -0.83
N ASN A 204 15.78 -15.87 -0.18
CA ASN A 204 17.05 -16.06 -0.88
C ASN A 204 17.21 -17.54 -1.29
N PRO A 205 17.92 -17.81 -2.39
CA PRO A 205 18.36 -19.16 -2.69
C PRO A 205 19.26 -19.70 -1.57
N PRO A 206 19.33 -21.04 -1.41
CA PRO A 206 20.27 -21.63 -0.47
C PRO A 206 21.70 -21.21 -0.83
N GLU A 207 22.48 -20.83 0.17
CA GLU A 207 23.87 -20.45 -0.03
C GLU A 207 24.69 -21.63 -0.56
N VAL A 208 25.54 -21.37 -1.54
CA VAL A 208 26.48 -22.36 -2.10
C VAL A 208 27.86 -21.98 -1.59
N ASP A 209 28.57 -22.93 -0.97
CA ASP A 209 29.90 -22.71 -0.38
C ASP A 209 29.97 -21.55 0.64
N GLY A 210 28.87 -21.33 1.38
CA GLY A 210 28.77 -20.24 2.38
C GLY A 210 28.74 -18.84 1.79
N SER A 211 28.49 -18.71 0.47
CA SER A 211 28.40 -17.42 -0.22
C SER A 211 27.09 -17.30 -0.99
N LEU A 212 26.36 -16.22 -0.74
CA LEU A 212 25.16 -15.88 -1.52
C LEU A 212 25.51 -15.58 -2.99
N ALA A 213 26.70 -15.04 -3.27
CA ALA A 213 27.12 -14.71 -4.63
C ALA A 213 27.23 -15.97 -5.51
N ALA A 214 27.68 -17.09 -4.94
CA ALA A 214 27.77 -18.37 -5.65
C ALA A 214 26.39 -18.92 -6.00
N ALA A 215 25.38 -18.68 -5.15
CA ALA A 215 23.99 -19.07 -5.41
C ALA A 215 23.36 -18.32 -6.60
N PHE A 216 23.90 -17.16 -6.97
CA PHE A 216 23.48 -16.37 -8.14
C PHE A 216 24.35 -16.60 -9.38
N ASN A 217 25.26 -17.59 -9.35
CA ASN A 217 26.09 -17.91 -10.51
C ASN A 217 25.24 -18.27 -11.73
N GLY A 218 25.62 -17.76 -12.91
CA GLY A 218 24.83 -17.89 -14.14
C GLY A 218 23.75 -16.83 -14.33
N THR A 219 23.54 -15.93 -13.36
CA THR A 219 22.64 -14.77 -13.52
C THR A 219 23.40 -13.46 -13.61
N VAL A 220 22.76 -12.45 -14.19
CA VAL A 220 23.29 -11.09 -14.31
C VAL A 220 22.39 -10.11 -13.58
N LYS A 221 23.00 -9.01 -13.10
CA LYS A 221 22.25 -7.91 -12.49
C LYS A 221 21.31 -7.25 -13.50
N PRO A 222 20.24 -6.57 -13.04
CA PRO A 222 19.43 -5.75 -13.92
C PRO A 222 20.24 -4.60 -14.53
N VAL A 223 19.87 -4.21 -15.75
CA VAL A 223 20.61 -3.25 -16.60
C VAL A 223 20.90 -1.93 -15.89
N ASN A 224 19.92 -1.38 -15.15
CA ASN A 224 20.07 -0.08 -14.48
C ASN A 224 20.67 -0.18 -13.08
N TRP A 225 20.98 -1.38 -12.60
CA TRP A 225 21.51 -1.55 -11.25
C TRP A 225 23.02 -1.30 -11.25
N PRO A 226 23.57 -0.55 -10.27
CA PRO A 226 25.02 -0.39 -10.15
C PRO A 226 25.66 -1.71 -9.69
N LYS A 227 25.01 -2.39 -8.75
CA LYS A 227 25.50 -3.60 -8.07
C LYS A 227 24.51 -4.77 -8.24
N PRO A 228 24.96 -6.02 -8.12
CA PRO A 228 24.08 -7.19 -8.12
C PRO A 228 23.28 -7.28 -6.81
N VAL A 229 22.22 -8.11 -6.83
CA VAL A 229 21.26 -8.23 -5.72
C VAL A 229 21.84 -8.79 -4.42
N TYR A 230 22.89 -9.59 -4.50
CA TYR A 230 23.56 -10.18 -3.35
C TYR A 230 24.56 -9.24 -2.65
N ASP A 231 24.85 -8.06 -3.22
CA ASP A 231 25.77 -7.04 -2.65
C ASP A 231 25.08 -5.66 -2.53
N LEU A 232 23.81 -5.66 -2.12
CA LEU A 232 23.04 -4.43 -1.94
C LEU A 232 23.43 -3.67 -0.67
N ASP A 233 23.68 -4.41 0.42
CA ASP A 233 24.05 -3.89 1.72
C ASP A 233 25.40 -4.50 2.18
N PRO A 234 26.52 -3.75 2.05
CA PRO A 234 27.82 -4.23 2.49
C PRO A 234 27.99 -4.22 4.01
N THR A 235 27.10 -3.55 4.75
CA THR A 235 27.21 -3.41 6.22
C THR A 235 26.55 -4.55 6.97
N ASN A 236 25.50 -5.13 6.40
CA ASN A 236 24.74 -6.19 7.03
C ASN A 236 24.47 -7.36 6.05
N PRO A 237 25.16 -8.51 6.21
CA PRO A 237 24.97 -9.65 5.32
C PRO A 237 23.54 -10.22 5.37
N ALA A 238 22.82 -10.06 6.48
CA ALA A 238 21.43 -10.52 6.61
C ALA A 238 20.44 -9.67 5.78
N ASN A 239 20.85 -8.50 5.29
CA ASN A 239 20.01 -7.59 4.50
C ASN A 239 20.40 -7.64 3.00
N ASN A 240 20.88 -8.77 2.51
CA ASN A 240 21.27 -8.97 1.11
C ASN A 240 20.36 -9.96 0.37
N GLY A 241 20.45 -9.95 -0.96
CA GLY A 241 19.62 -10.77 -1.84
C GLY A 241 18.20 -10.23 -1.96
N PHE A 242 17.25 -11.13 -2.23
CA PHE A 242 15.82 -10.83 -2.31
C PHE A 242 15.20 -10.47 -0.96
N LEU A 243 15.92 -10.69 0.15
CA LEU A 243 15.51 -10.28 1.50
C LEU A 243 15.91 -8.85 1.87
N ASN A 244 16.61 -8.14 0.98
CA ASN A 244 16.96 -6.73 1.23
C ASN A 244 15.69 -5.88 1.46
N GLN A 245 15.64 -5.18 2.58
CA GLN A 245 14.46 -4.44 3.02
C GLN A 245 14.03 -3.33 2.04
N ASP A 246 14.98 -2.61 1.44
CA ASP A 246 14.69 -1.57 0.44
C ASP A 246 14.13 -2.16 -0.84
N PHE A 247 14.70 -3.29 -1.27
CA PHE A 247 14.20 -4.06 -2.40
C PHE A 247 12.76 -4.52 -2.17
N LEU A 248 12.45 -5.09 -1.00
CA LEU A 248 11.10 -5.54 -0.65
C LEU A 248 10.07 -4.40 -0.68
N VAL A 249 10.40 -3.25 -0.11
CA VAL A 249 9.51 -2.08 -0.11
C VAL A 249 9.26 -1.58 -1.54
N TRP A 250 10.28 -1.62 -2.40
CA TRP A 250 10.17 -1.24 -3.80
C TRP A 250 9.31 -2.22 -4.60
N MET A 251 9.52 -3.52 -4.40
CA MET A 251 8.84 -4.60 -5.10
C MET A 251 7.33 -4.63 -4.89
N ARG A 252 6.84 -4.12 -3.75
CA ARG A 252 5.41 -3.94 -3.52
C ARG A 252 4.87 -2.84 -4.44
N THR A 253 4.18 -3.14 -5.53
CA THR A 253 3.71 -2.09 -6.44
C THR A 253 2.70 -1.14 -5.78
N ALA A 254 2.71 0.14 -6.18
CA ALA A 254 1.74 1.13 -5.73
C ALA A 254 0.55 1.19 -6.69
N ALA A 255 -0.66 1.36 -6.16
CA ALA A 255 -1.88 1.44 -6.97
C ALA A 255 -2.03 2.78 -7.73
N LEU A 256 -1.38 3.84 -7.25
CA LEU A 256 -1.49 5.20 -7.78
C LEU A 256 -0.14 5.69 -8.31
N PRO A 257 -0.12 6.59 -9.32
CA PRO A 257 1.11 7.14 -9.90
C PRO A 257 1.88 8.06 -8.95
N ASP A 258 1.17 8.65 -7.98
CA ASP A 258 1.74 9.44 -6.90
C ASP A 258 1.73 8.56 -5.66
N PHE A 259 2.91 8.11 -5.22
CA PHE A 259 3.01 7.12 -4.15
C PHE A 259 4.18 7.40 -3.21
N TRP A 260 4.02 6.89 -1.98
CA TRP A 260 5.05 6.91 -0.95
C TRP A 260 5.65 5.53 -0.73
N LYS A 261 6.95 5.50 -0.48
CA LYS A 261 7.70 4.32 -0.05
C LYS A 261 8.42 4.65 1.25
N LEU A 262 8.30 3.77 2.24
CA LEU A 262 9.06 3.92 3.47
C LEU A 262 10.53 3.66 3.17
N TYR A 263 11.40 4.60 3.52
CA TYR A 263 12.83 4.41 3.35
C TYR A 263 13.47 4.08 4.68
N ARG A 264 13.35 4.97 5.68
CA ARG A 264 13.98 4.75 6.98
C ARG A 264 13.05 5.14 8.12
N ARG A 265 13.30 4.58 9.30
CA ARG A 265 12.63 4.93 10.55
C ARG A 265 13.63 5.61 11.48
N ILE A 266 13.16 6.52 12.30
CA ILE A 266 13.96 7.21 13.31
C ILE A 266 13.42 6.78 14.67
N THR A 267 14.06 5.77 15.25
CA THR A 267 13.61 5.10 16.48
C THR A 267 14.71 5.01 17.54
N GLU A 268 15.97 5.30 17.18
CA GLU A 268 17.12 5.06 18.05
C GLU A 268 17.58 6.32 18.81
N GLY A 269 18.08 6.09 20.03
CA GLY A 269 18.76 7.09 20.84
C GLY A 269 17.89 8.29 21.25
N GLU A 270 18.48 9.48 21.19
CA GLU A 270 17.84 10.76 21.54
C GLU A 270 16.62 11.11 20.66
N TYR A 271 16.40 10.37 19.56
CA TYR A 271 15.34 10.60 18.59
C TYR A 271 14.17 9.62 18.71
N ALA A 272 14.14 8.77 19.74
CA ALA A 272 13.10 7.76 19.93
C ALA A 272 11.68 8.34 20.02
N SER A 273 11.53 9.53 20.62
CA SER A 273 10.26 10.28 20.69
C SER A 273 10.00 11.17 19.46
N GLY A 274 10.81 11.02 18.41
CA GLY A 274 10.79 11.81 17.19
C GLY A 274 11.85 12.91 17.17
N LEU A 275 11.95 13.59 16.02
CA LEU A 275 12.95 14.64 15.82
C LEU A 275 12.66 15.87 16.71
N PRO A 276 13.57 16.36 17.56
CA PRO A 276 13.35 17.60 18.31
C PRO A 276 13.23 18.84 17.39
N ALA A 277 12.71 19.94 17.93
CA ALA A 277 12.67 21.19 17.17
C ALA A 277 14.10 21.71 16.98
N GLY A 278 14.45 22.12 15.76
CA GLY A 278 15.82 22.49 15.43
C GLY A 278 16.09 22.67 13.95
N ASN A 279 17.34 23.00 13.64
CA ASN A 279 17.84 23.09 12.28
C ASN A 279 18.44 21.74 11.87
N TYR A 280 17.99 21.24 10.74
CA TYR A 280 18.45 20.00 10.13
C TYR A 280 18.99 20.29 8.74
N THR A 281 19.93 19.46 8.31
CA THR A 281 20.48 19.48 6.96
C THR A 281 20.31 18.10 6.38
N LEU A 282 19.63 18.01 5.24
CA LEU A 282 19.45 16.77 4.49
C LEU A 282 20.39 16.81 3.28
N GLU A 283 21.30 15.85 3.22
CA GLU A 283 22.15 15.66 2.05
C GLU A 283 21.61 14.48 1.24
N ILE A 284 21.46 14.69 -0.07
CA ILE A 284 20.89 13.72 -1.01
C ILE A 284 21.92 13.45 -2.09
N GLN A 285 22.24 12.18 -2.30
CA GLN A 285 23.02 11.75 -3.46
C GLN A 285 22.05 11.34 -4.58
N TYR A 286 22.10 12.09 -5.68
CA TYR A 286 21.19 11.90 -6.81
C TYR A 286 21.72 10.85 -7.78
N ASN A 287 21.13 9.66 -7.74
CA ASN A 287 21.45 8.56 -8.65
C ASN A 287 20.26 8.18 -9.55
N TYR A 288 19.03 8.54 -9.18
CA TYR A 288 17.80 8.15 -9.87
C TYR A 288 17.27 9.28 -10.77
N PRO A 289 17.45 9.22 -12.11
CA PRO A 289 17.01 10.28 -13.02
C PRO A 289 15.49 10.27 -13.20
N VAL A 290 14.87 11.46 -13.09
CA VAL A 290 13.42 11.64 -13.30
C VAL A 290 13.06 12.65 -14.40
N ALA A 291 14.06 13.29 -15.00
CA ALA A 291 13.89 14.33 -16.01
C ALA A 291 13.20 13.79 -17.27
N ASN A 292 13.60 12.61 -17.74
CA ASN A 292 13.14 12.01 -19.01
C ASN A 292 11.62 11.75 -19.05
N PHE A 293 10.97 11.60 -17.89
CA PHE A 293 9.52 11.38 -17.80
C PHE A 293 8.79 12.48 -17.03
N ALA A 294 9.42 13.66 -16.86
CA ALA A 294 8.88 14.79 -16.12
C ALA A 294 8.38 14.42 -14.72
N GLY A 295 9.07 13.49 -14.04
CA GLY A 295 8.76 13.07 -12.68
C GLY A 295 9.25 14.08 -11.65
N ARG A 296 8.66 14.06 -10.46
CA ARG A 296 9.15 14.84 -9.31
C ARG A 296 9.44 13.90 -8.15
N LYS A 297 10.52 14.18 -7.42
CA LYS A 297 10.88 13.47 -6.20
C LYS A 297 10.71 14.39 -5.01
N SER A 298 10.18 13.87 -3.93
CA SER A 298 10.13 14.59 -2.67
C SER A 298 10.48 13.69 -1.50
N VAL A 299 11.06 14.30 -0.49
CA VAL A 299 11.35 13.64 0.77
C VAL A 299 10.35 14.15 1.80
N ILE A 300 9.69 13.23 2.49
CA ILE A 300 8.65 13.54 3.47
C ILE A 300 9.04 12.95 4.81
N PHE A 301 9.19 13.82 5.81
CA PHE A 301 9.22 13.40 7.21
C PHE A 301 7.81 13.46 7.76
N SER A 302 7.30 12.35 8.26
CA SER A 302 5.97 12.28 8.87
C SER A 302 6.00 11.38 10.09
N ASN A 303 5.21 11.75 11.10
CA ASN A 303 4.86 10.82 12.16
C ASN A 303 3.62 10.03 11.72
N THR A 304 3.48 8.79 12.18
CA THR A 304 2.30 7.95 11.95
C THR A 304 1.41 7.99 13.19
N SER A 305 0.10 7.82 13.04
CA SER A 305 -0.81 7.45 14.13
C SER A 305 -1.29 6.01 13.93
N TRP A 306 -2.17 5.54 14.82
CA TRP A 306 -2.82 4.24 14.67
C TRP A 306 -3.59 4.10 13.34
N MET A 307 -4.08 5.20 12.77
CA MET A 307 -4.78 5.23 11.47
C MET A 307 -3.84 5.49 10.28
N GLY A 308 -2.52 5.48 10.51
CA GLY A 308 -1.52 5.76 9.49
C GLY A 308 -1.16 7.24 9.37
N GLY A 309 -0.94 7.69 8.13
CA GLY A 309 -0.45 9.03 7.80
C GLY A 309 -1.51 10.13 7.81
N LYS A 310 -1.10 11.36 7.51
CA LYS A 310 -1.99 12.53 7.44
C LYS A 310 -2.98 12.39 6.28
N ASN A 311 -4.25 12.05 6.57
CA ASN A 311 -5.30 12.00 5.55
C ASN A 311 -6.67 12.55 6.01
N GLN A 312 -6.99 13.80 5.68
CA GLN A 312 -8.21 14.47 6.16
C GLN A 312 -9.49 13.93 5.52
N PHE A 313 -9.39 13.19 4.41
CA PHE A 313 -10.53 12.68 3.65
C PHE A 313 -11.49 11.88 4.52
N LEU A 314 -10.96 10.96 5.33
CA LEU A 314 -11.79 10.09 6.17
C LEU A 314 -12.59 10.92 7.19
N GLY A 315 -11.95 11.87 7.87
CA GLY A 315 -12.66 12.76 8.81
C GLY A 315 -13.77 13.56 8.13
N ILE A 316 -13.49 14.15 6.96
CA ILE A 316 -14.47 14.92 6.19
C ILE A 316 -15.62 14.04 5.71
N ALA A 317 -15.35 12.82 5.23
CA ALA A 317 -16.38 11.89 4.77
C ALA A 317 -17.35 11.52 5.89
N TYR A 318 -16.85 11.24 7.10
CA TYR A 318 -17.69 10.99 8.27
C TYR A 318 -18.55 12.20 8.67
N LEU A 319 -18.00 13.42 8.57
CA LEU A 319 -18.76 14.65 8.84
C LEU A 319 -19.90 14.84 7.84
N VAL A 320 -19.62 14.70 6.54
CA VAL A 320 -20.62 14.84 5.48
C VAL A 320 -21.73 13.80 5.62
N THR A 321 -21.38 12.53 5.79
CA THR A 321 -22.36 11.45 5.98
C THR A 321 -23.15 11.63 7.28
N GLY A 322 -22.49 12.01 8.38
CA GLY A 322 -23.15 12.28 9.65
C GLY A 322 -24.16 13.44 9.58
N SER A 323 -23.80 14.54 8.92
CA SER A 323 -24.70 15.66 8.67
C SER A 323 -25.90 15.27 7.81
N LEU A 324 -25.69 14.48 6.76
CA LEU A 324 -26.77 13.99 5.90
C LEU A 324 -27.74 13.09 6.66
N CYS A 325 -27.24 12.20 7.53
CA CYS A 325 -28.08 11.35 8.37
C CYS A 325 -28.96 12.16 9.34
N VAL A 326 -28.41 13.21 9.97
CA VAL A 326 -29.19 14.09 10.88
C VAL A 326 -30.30 14.81 10.13
N VAL A 327 -30.00 15.36 8.95
CA VAL A 327 -31.01 16.04 8.11
C VAL A 327 -32.10 15.06 7.68
N MET A 328 -31.73 13.87 7.20
CA MET A 328 -32.69 12.84 6.80
C MET A 328 -33.55 12.36 7.98
N SER A 329 -32.95 12.20 9.17
CA SER A 329 -33.68 11.84 10.38
C SER A 329 -34.71 12.90 10.76
N ALA A 330 -34.36 14.18 10.68
CA ALA A 330 -35.28 15.28 10.98
C ALA A 330 -36.45 15.33 9.98
N VAL A 331 -36.16 15.22 8.69
CA VAL A 331 -37.19 15.19 7.63
C VAL A 331 -38.15 14.01 7.83
N MET A 332 -37.62 12.80 8.06
CA MET A 332 -38.46 11.62 8.29
C MET A 332 -39.29 11.74 9.58
N LEU A 333 -38.76 12.35 10.63
CA LEU A 333 -39.50 12.58 11.87
C LEU A 333 -40.64 13.60 11.67
N ILE A 334 -40.40 14.69 10.92
CA ILE A 334 -41.44 15.67 10.57
C ILE A 334 -42.55 15.01 9.74
N VAL A 335 -42.17 14.21 8.73
CA VAL A 335 -43.12 13.49 7.88
C VAL A 335 -43.92 12.49 8.71
N TYR A 336 -43.25 11.71 9.57
CA TYR A 336 -43.91 10.77 10.46
C TYR A 336 -44.89 11.46 11.41
N ALA A 337 -44.48 12.57 12.04
CA ALA A 337 -45.36 13.35 12.91
C ALA A 337 -46.58 13.89 12.16
N LYS A 338 -46.40 14.35 10.92
CA LYS A 338 -47.51 14.84 10.08
C LYS A 338 -48.52 13.74 9.74
N PHE A 339 -48.07 12.56 9.34
CA PHE A 339 -48.96 11.45 8.96
C PHE A 339 -49.58 10.71 10.15
N ASN A 340 -49.01 10.85 11.34
CA ASN A 340 -49.46 10.19 12.55
C ASN A 340 -50.19 11.15 13.52
N SER A 341 -50.32 12.43 13.15
CA SER A 341 -51.26 13.35 13.79
C SER A 341 -52.65 12.93 13.33
N PRO A 342 -53.54 12.45 14.23
CA PRO A 342 -54.93 12.25 13.86
C PRO A 342 -55.47 13.60 13.40
N ASP A 343 -56.12 13.63 12.24
CA ASP A 343 -56.99 14.76 11.91
C ASP A 343 -58.01 14.85 13.06
N GLU A 344 -57.88 15.88 13.91
CA GLU A 344 -58.87 16.29 14.91
C GLU A 344 -60.08 16.88 14.17
N ASP A 345 -60.68 16.08 13.29
CA ASP A 345 -61.85 16.46 12.50
C ASP A 345 -62.76 15.22 12.34
N PHE A 346 -63.45 14.85 13.43
CA PHE A 346 -64.77 14.19 13.38
C PHE A 346 -65.60 14.49 14.63
#